data_AF-A0A2M8NT67-F1
#
_entry.id   AF-A0A2M8NT67-F1
#
_cell.length_a   1.000
_cell.length_b   1.000
_cell.length_c   1.000
_cell.angle_alpha   90.00
_cell.angle_beta   90.00
_cell.angle_gamma   90.00
#
_symmetry.space_group_name_H-M   'P 1'
#
loop_
_entity.id
_entity.type
_entity.pdbx_description
1 polymer ?
#
loop_
_entity_poly.entity_id
_entity_poly.type
_entity_poly.pdbx_seq_one_letter_code
_entity_poly.pdbx_strand_id
1 'polypeptide(L)'
;MESSNASLRFGRRELLASIIGIILYGGVAWLSNFSGLAGALGVDIRPAVAIPIALGFIYGPIVGFISGMFGNVLGDFLQGYIILAGYPPDGATGNVLRDVLAAYYIHWHIGNGISGMIPGIMALYHRRYRTFGDLVQVALYIVAAAFIGMLYPVLVDLWVFPDYPLSESFYIVFLPVFYHNMLVSILLVPLLLYNLQRIDLRSVKWVRSGLLRQLLLAVFLAALIPTLLLGFFLARGEGTAVASSGVLVQLGVTILLTLFYTTANAMGLAQTFSRPLLRLTEAARQMQHGQLTSAGVQDLRNTAGDDEMAQLSRLFGTMAQEVIEREARLKQQLEVLKIEIDQVKQSKQVAEITDNEFFRDLQTKARTLRSRDRNPGAAIDRSQSEGASRDVPGTTAAIP
;
A
#
# COMPACT_ATOMS: atom_id res chain seq x y z
N MET A 1 8.85 2.96 -14.72
CA MET A 1 8.78 4.29 -15.36
C MET A 1 9.39 5.32 -14.41
N GLU A 2 10.69 5.59 -14.57
CA GLU A 2 11.37 6.69 -13.85
C GLU A 2 11.00 8.01 -14.55
N SER A 3 9.84 8.58 -14.25
CA SER A 3 9.56 9.96 -14.66
C SER A 3 10.34 10.90 -13.76
N SER A 4 11.36 11.55 -14.33
CA SER A 4 12.05 12.71 -13.78
C SER A 4 11.02 13.70 -13.22
N ASN A 5 10.96 13.86 -11.89
CA ASN A 5 9.98 14.74 -11.24
C ASN A 5 10.53 16.16 -11.03
N ALA A 6 11.79 16.30 -10.57
CA ALA A 6 12.42 17.60 -10.37
C ALA A 6 13.24 18.01 -11.59
N SER A 7 13.08 19.25 -12.05
CA SER A 7 13.87 19.79 -13.17
C SER A 7 14.12 21.28 -13.04
N LEU A 8 15.19 21.75 -13.72
CA LEU A 8 15.43 23.18 -13.94
C LEU A 8 14.64 23.74 -15.14
N ARG A 9 13.97 22.87 -15.90
CA ARG A 9 13.16 23.29 -17.05
C ARG A 9 11.79 23.70 -16.56
N PHE A 10 11.30 24.83 -17.03
CA PHE A 10 9.97 25.32 -16.70
C PHE A 10 9.02 25.09 -17.88
N GLY A 11 8.29 23.98 -17.85
CA GLY A 11 7.32 23.60 -18.87
C GLY A 11 5.88 23.72 -18.39
N ARG A 12 4.94 23.14 -19.16
CA ARG A 12 3.50 23.14 -18.82
C ARG A 12 3.22 22.46 -17.48
N ARG A 13 3.95 21.38 -17.17
CA ARG A 13 3.80 20.63 -15.92
C ARG A 13 4.21 21.49 -14.72
N GLU A 14 5.36 22.15 -14.81
CA GLU A 14 5.92 22.98 -13.73
C GLU A 14 5.08 24.25 -13.53
N LEU A 15 4.53 24.82 -14.62
CA LEU A 15 3.57 25.92 -14.55
C LEU A 15 2.30 25.51 -13.79
N LEU A 16 1.67 24.38 -14.16
CA LEU A 16 0.48 23.88 -13.47
C LEU A 16 0.77 23.57 -12.00
N ALA A 17 1.90 22.92 -11.71
CA ALA A 17 2.33 22.65 -10.34
C ALA A 17 2.54 23.93 -9.53
N SER A 18 3.09 24.97 -10.15
CA SER A 18 3.28 26.28 -9.51
C SER A 18 1.95 26.95 -9.18
N ILE A 19 0.99 26.97 -10.11
CA ILE A 19 -0.36 27.54 -9.90
C ILE A 19 -1.08 26.80 -8.77
N ILE A 20 -1.09 25.46 -8.83
CA ILE A 20 -1.68 24.63 -7.77
C ILE A 20 -0.98 24.91 -6.43
N GLY A 21 0.35 25.01 -6.43
CA GLY A 21 1.12 25.31 -5.24
C GLY A 21 0.83 26.68 -4.65
N ILE A 22 0.64 27.72 -5.47
CA ILE A 22 0.25 29.06 -5.04
C ILE A 22 -1.11 29.00 -4.34
N ILE A 23 -2.10 28.36 -4.96
CA ILE A 23 -3.46 28.24 -4.41
C ILE A 23 -3.45 27.43 -3.12
N LEU A 24 -2.76 26.29 -3.10
CA LEU A 24 -2.66 25.44 -1.91
C LEU A 24 -1.93 26.15 -0.78
N TYR A 25 -0.79 26.77 -1.05
CA TYR A 25 -0.03 27.45 0.00
C TYR A 25 -0.80 28.65 0.54
N GLY A 26 -1.31 29.53 -0.32
CA GLY A 26 -2.09 30.70 0.10
C GLY A 26 -3.39 30.32 0.83
N GLY A 27 -4.12 29.33 0.31
CA GLY A 27 -5.37 28.86 0.92
C GLY A 27 -5.15 28.16 2.27
N VAL A 28 -4.16 27.29 2.39
CA VAL A 28 -3.83 26.65 3.67
C VAL A 28 -3.25 27.66 4.65
N ALA A 29 -2.44 28.63 4.20
CA ALA A 29 -1.95 29.71 5.04
C ALA A 29 -3.13 30.52 5.61
N TRP A 30 -4.07 30.94 4.76
CA TRP A 30 -5.28 31.64 5.20
C TRP A 30 -6.13 30.82 6.19
N LEU A 31 -6.29 29.51 5.96
CA LEU A 31 -7.03 28.62 6.86
C LEU A 31 -6.33 28.32 8.18
N SER A 32 -4.99 28.33 8.21
CA SER A 32 -4.20 27.87 9.37
C SER A 32 -3.63 29.01 10.20
N ASN A 33 -3.64 30.24 9.71
CA ASN A 33 -3.16 31.40 10.46
C ASN A 33 -4.21 31.90 11.46
N PHE A 34 -4.47 31.10 12.49
CA PHE A 34 -5.32 31.50 13.62
C PHE A 34 -4.51 32.38 14.57
N SER A 35 -4.52 33.68 14.32
CA SER A 35 -3.86 34.73 15.12
C SER A 35 -4.15 34.67 16.63
N GLY A 36 -5.22 33.98 17.06
CA GLY A 36 -5.56 33.75 18.47
C GLY A 36 -4.68 32.72 19.21
N LEU A 37 -4.06 31.75 18.52
CA LEU A 37 -3.22 30.74 19.19
C LEU A 37 -1.81 31.25 19.50
N ALA A 38 -1.29 32.16 18.67
CA ALA A 38 -0.02 32.83 18.89
C ALA A 38 0.00 33.72 20.13
N GLY A 39 -1.13 34.29 20.53
CA GLY A 39 -1.24 35.05 21.78
C GLY A 39 -1.11 34.19 23.04
N ALA A 40 -1.49 32.90 22.99
CA ALA A 40 -1.45 31.99 24.13
C ALA A 40 -0.11 31.23 24.26
N LEU A 41 0.62 31.06 23.15
CA LEU A 41 1.89 30.31 23.08
C LEU A 41 3.10 31.16 22.65
N GLY A 42 2.89 32.43 22.30
CA GLY A 42 3.92 33.36 21.80
C GLY A 42 4.41 33.09 20.39
N VAL A 43 3.79 32.18 19.61
CA VAL A 43 4.29 31.73 18.29
C VAL A 43 3.14 31.38 17.33
N ASP A 44 3.15 31.94 16.11
CA ASP A 44 2.24 31.57 15.02
C ASP A 44 2.66 30.22 14.40
N ILE A 45 1.76 29.23 14.48
CA ILE A 45 1.98 27.93 13.84
C ILE A 45 1.59 28.04 12.36
N ARG A 46 2.56 27.86 11.44
CA ARG A 46 2.38 27.92 9.97
C ARG A 46 2.50 26.54 9.28
N PRO A 47 1.52 25.62 9.41
CA PRO A 47 1.50 24.32 8.71
C PRO A 47 1.73 24.44 7.19
N ALA A 48 1.26 25.54 6.62
CA ALA A 48 1.26 25.79 5.18
C ALA A 48 2.68 25.83 4.56
N VAL A 49 3.72 26.16 5.34
CA VAL A 49 5.12 26.23 4.87
C VAL A 49 5.64 24.88 4.33
N ALA A 50 5.07 23.76 4.77
CA ALA A 50 5.43 22.44 4.26
C ALA A 50 5.11 22.28 2.75
N ILE A 51 4.16 23.04 2.21
CA ILE A 51 3.70 22.94 0.82
C ILE A 51 4.81 23.34 -0.17
N PRO A 52 5.36 24.57 -0.15
CA PRO A 52 6.41 24.96 -1.09
C PRO A 52 7.68 24.12 -0.93
N ILE A 53 8.02 23.69 0.30
CA ILE A 53 9.15 22.79 0.55
C ILE A 53 8.94 21.42 -0.12
N ALA A 54 7.75 20.82 0.05
CA ALA A 54 7.40 19.57 -0.61
C ALA A 54 7.39 19.71 -2.14
N LEU A 55 6.81 20.80 -2.67
CA LEU A 55 6.80 21.06 -4.11
C LEU A 55 8.20 21.29 -4.67
N GLY A 56 9.10 21.88 -3.90
CA GLY A 56 10.53 21.93 -4.20
C GLY A 56 11.10 20.53 -4.41
N PHE A 57 10.94 19.63 -3.43
CA PHE A 57 11.41 18.24 -3.54
C PHE A 57 10.78 17.45 -4.70
N ILE A 58 9.55 17.79 -5.11
CA ILE A 58 8.82 17.06 -6.13
C ILE A 58 9.13 17.58 -7.52
N TYR A 59 9.01 18.90 -7.75
CA TYR A 59 9.04 19.51 -9.08
C TYR A 59 10.32 20.29 -9.36
N GLY A 60 11.14 20.54 -8.35
CA GLY A 60 12.42 21.23 -8.48
C GLY A 60 12.39 22.67 -7.95
N PRO A 61 13.55 23.35 -8.03
CA PRO A 61 13.78 24.60 -7.29
C PRO A 61 12.90 25.75 -7.75
N ILE A 62 12.61 25.84 -9.06
CA ILE A 62 11.80 26.93 -9.62
C ILE A 62 10.35 26.84 -9.14
N VAL A 63 9.76 25.64 -9.14
CA VAL A 63 8.39 25.45 -8.66
C VAL A 63 8.30 25.72 -7.16
N GLY A 64 9.25 25.21 -6.38
CA GLY A 64 9.32 25.50 -4.94
C GLY A 64 9.41 27.01 -4.67
N PHE A 65 10.25 27.73 -5.42
CA PHE A 65 10.38 29.18 -5.31
C PHE A 65 9.10 29.93 -5.64
N ILE A 66 8.50 29.66 -6.80
CA ILE A 66 7.29 30.35 -7.27
C ILE A 66 6.12 30.06 -6.33
N SER A 67 5.93 28.79 -5.94
CA SER A 67 4.88 28.42 -4.99
C SER A 67 5.08 29.08 -3.64
N GLY A 68 6.31 29.13 -3.11
CA GLY A 68 6.60 29.77 -1.84
C GLY A 68 6.39 31.28 -1.86
N MET A 69 6.94 31.96 -2.87
CA MET A 69 6.84 33.42 -2.96
C MET A 69 5.39 33.87 -3.19
N PHE A 70 4.78 33.43 -4.29
CA PHE A 70 3.46 33.91 -4.67
C PHE A 70 2.33 33.27 -3.87
N GLY A 71 2.55 32.07 -3.29
CA GLY A 71 1.62 31.50 -2.33
C GLY A 71 1.59 32.30 -1.02
N ASN A 72 2.73 32.80 -0.52
CA ASN A 72 2.73 33.70 0.64
C ASN A 72 2.04 35.04 0.29
N VAL A 73 2.31 35.61 -0.89
CA VAL A 73 1.60 36.81 -1.37
C VAL A 73 0.09 36.61 -1.37
N LEU A 74 -0.39 35.49 -1.93
CA LEU A 74 -1.82 35.18 -1.95
C LEU A 74 -2.38 35.01 -0.52
N GLY A 75 -1.65 34.32 0.36
CA GLY A 75 -2.04 34.16 1.76
C GLY A 75 -2.20 35.50 2.49
N ASP A 76 -1.22 36.39 2.34
CA ASP A 76 -1.22 37.70 2.99
C ASP A 76 -2.26 38.64 2.36
N PHE A 77 -2.53 38.51 1.06
CA PHE A 77 -3.65 39.19 0.40
C PHE A 77 -5.01 38.76 0.96
N LEU A 78 -5.25 37.45 1.10
CA LEU A 78 -6.50 36.91 1.63
C LEU A 78 -6.74 37.27 3.10
N GLN A 79 -5.67 37.49 3.86
CA GLN A 79 -5.73 37.94 5.25
C GLN A 79 -5.87 39.47 5.38
N GLY A 80 -5.81 40.19 4.26
CA GLY A 80 -5.92 41.65 4.23
C GLY A 80 -4.61 42.37 4.55
N TYR A 81 -3.52 41.69 4.89
CA TYR A 81 -2.23 42.32 5.21
C TYR A 81 -1.73 43.21 4.06
N ILE A 82 -1.78 42.74 2.82
CA ILE A 82 -1.30 43.49 1.65
C ILE A 82 -2.25 44.65 1.29
N ILE A 83 -3.56 44.45 1.43
CA ILE A 83 -4.57 45.44 1.03
C ILE A 83 -4.63 46.59 2.06
N LEU A 84 -4.45 46.27 3.34
CA LEU A 84 -4.52 47.23 4.44
C LEU A 84 -3.18 47.93 4.71
N ALA A 85 -2.04 47.37 4.26
CA ALA A 85 -0.72 47.93 4.54
C ALA A 85 -0.51 49.35 3.99
N GLY A 86 -1.26 49.76 2.95
CA GLY A 86 -1.21 51.11 2.39
C GLY A 86 0.16 51.48 1.79
N TYR A 87 0.17 52.52 0.94
CA TYR A 87 1.42 53.14 0.52
C TYR A 87 1.24 54.66 0.53
N PRO A 88 2.21 55.44 1.06
CA PRO A 88 3.47 54.99 1.65
C PRO A 88 3.29 54.35 3.04
N PRO A 89 4.24 53.51 3.50
CA PRO A 89 4.15 52.88 4.82
C PRO A 89 4.35 53.90 5.94
N ASP A 90 3.88 53.58 7.15
CA ASP A 90 4.19 54.36 8.35
C ASP A 90 5.71 54.43 8.55
N GLY A 91 6.26 55.64 8.70
CA GLY A 91 7.72 55.84 8.78
C GLY A 91 8.44 55.84 7.42
N ALA A 92 7.72 56.13 6.32
CA ALA A 92 8.31 56.26 4.99
C ALA A 92 9.56 57.15 4.96
N THR A 93 10.58 56.65 4.27
CA THR A 93 11.92 57.22 4.27
C THR A 93 12.19 58.13 3.07
N GLY A 94 11.28 58.11 2.08
CA GLY A 94 11.46 58.78 0.79
C GLY A 94 12.27 57.97 -0.21
N ASN A 95 12.87 56.84 0.22
CA ASN A 95 13.47 55.87 -0.68
C ASN A 95 12.40 54.90 -1.17
N VAL A 96 11.96 55.08 -2.42
CA VAL A 96 10.88 54.28 -3.03
C VAL A 96 11.12 52.78 -2.91
N LEU A 97 12.36 52.31 -3.11
CA LEU A 97 12.65 50.87 -3.02
C LEU A 97 12.43 50.37 -1.58
N ARG A 98 12.96 51.09 -0.60
CA ARG A 98 12.81 50.73 0.81
C ARG A 98 11.36 50.80 1.26
N ASP A 99 10.66 51.85 0.88
CA ASP A 99 9.27 52.10 1.26
C ASP A 99 8.32 51.06 0.63
N VAL A 100 8.59 50.63 -0.60
CA VAL A 100 7.84 49.53 -1.26
C VAL A 100 8.13 48.18 -0.59
N LEU A 101 9.40 47.90 -0.25
CA LEU A 101 9.77 46.67 0.45
C LEU A 101 9.16 46.58 1.85
N ALA A 102 9.06 47.71 2.55
CA ALA A 102 8.40 47.84 3.84
C ALA A 102 6.88 47.67 3.72
N ALA A 103 6.24 48.40 2.81
CA ALA A 103 4.78 48.39 2.64
C ALA A 103 4.23 47.01 2.27
N TYR A 104 4.93 46.28 1.40
CA TYR A 104 4.42 45.01 0.88
C TYR A 104 5.20 43.78 1.37
N TYR A 105 6.11 43.94 2.34
CA TYR A 105 6.90 42.84 2.91
C TYR A 105 7.54 41.91 1.86
N ILE A 106 7.99 42.47 0.72
CA ILE A 106 8.42 41.67 -0.45
C ILE A 106 9.56 40.71 -0.13
N HIS A 107 10.47 41.13 0.74
CA HIS A 107 11.60 40.31 1.19
C HIS A 107 11.14 39.07 1.98
N TRP A 108 10.03 39.15 2.71
CA TRP A 108 9.40 37.99 3.35
C TRP A 108 8.81 37.01 2.34
N HIS A 109 8.15 37.51 1.29
CA HIS A 109 7.67 36.65 0.20
C HIS A 109 8.84 35.92 -0.48
N ILE A 110 9.94 36.63 -0.78
CA ILE A 110 11.14 36.02 -1.37
C ILE A 110 11.76 34.98 -0.42
N GLY A 111 11.82 35.25 0.88
CA GLY A 111 12.28 34.28 1.89
C GLY A 111 11.51 32.96 1.85
N ASN A 112 10.18 33.01 1.74
CA ASN A 112 9.35 31.82 1.57
C ASN A 112 9.62 31.10 0.24
N GLY A 113 9.91 31.84 -0.83
CA GLY A 113 10.39 31.26 -2.08
C GLY A 113 11.71 30.52 -1.92
N ILE A 114 12.68 31.11 -1.21
CA ILE A 114 13.98 30.49 -0.93
C ILE A 114 13.80 29.17 -0.14
N SER A 115 12.90 29.15 0.84
CA SER A 115 12.55 27.94 1.58
C SER A 115 12.04 26.82 0.67
N GLY A 116 11.27 27.12 -0.38
CA GLY A 116 10.85 26.12 -1.37
C GLY A 116 11.94 25.75 -2.38
N MET A 117 12.84 26.68 -2.70
CA MET A 117 13.90 26.50 -3.68
C MET A 117 14.98 25.52 -3.21
N ILE A 118 15.46 25.66 -1.97
CA ILE A 118 16.57 24.87 -1.41
C ILE A 118 16.31 23.35 -1.47
N PRO A 119 15.15 22.84 -1.04
CA PRO A 119 14.76 21.43 -1.21
C PRO A 119 14.74 21.01 -2.68
N GLY A 120 14.33 21.90 -3.59
CA GLY A 120 14.33 21.62 -5.01
C GLY A 120 15.72 21.47 -5.61
N ILE A 121 16.72 22.19 -5.09
CA ILE A 121 18.13 21.97 -5.47
C ILE A 121 18.55 20.56 -5.07
N MET A 122 18.20 20.10 -3.85
CA MET A 122 18.48 18.71 -3.44
C MET A 122 17.89 17.71 -4.43
N ALA A 123 16.63 17.91 -4.84
CA ALA A 123 15.93 16.99 -5.72
C ALA A 123 16.56 16.85 -7.12
N LEU A 124 17.41 17.80 -7.53
CA LEU A 124 18.20 17.65 -8.76
C LEU A 124 19.25 16.53 -8.63
N TYR A 125 19.83 16.37 -7.44
CA TYR A 125 20.93 15.44 -7.13
C TYR A 125 20.48 14.15 -6.43
N HIS A 126 19.53 14.22 -5.50
CA HIS A 126 19.05 13.09 -4.68
C HIS A 126 17.58 12.82 -4.95
N ARG A 127 17.28 11.68 -5.60
CA ARG A 127 15.97 11.43 -6.26
C ARG A 127 15.18 10.28 -5.65
N ARG A 128 15.72 9.60 -4.65
CA ARG A 128 15.08 8.48 -3.96
C ARG A 128 14.94 8.88 -2.49
N TYR A 129 13.75 8.69 -1.95
CA TYR A 129 13.40 9.00 -0.55
C TYR A 129 12.98 7.70 0.15
N ARG A 130 13.84 6.68 0.09
CA ARG A 130 13.49 5.30 0.49
C ARG A 130 14.34 4.78 1.62
N THR A 131 15.61 5.16 1.67
CA THR A 131 16.54 4.71 2.69
C THR A 131 16.51 5.65 3.90
N PHE A 132 16.98 5.17 5.05
CA PHE A 132 17.19 6.03 6.21
C PHE A 132 18.14 7.20 5.90
N GLY A 133 19.19 6.95 5.10
CA GLY A 133 20.11 8.00 4.65
C GLY A 133 19.41 9.09 3.83
N ASP A 134 18.51 8.71 2.93
CA ASP A 134 17.72 9.66 2.14
C ASP A 134 16.85 10.56 3.05
N LEU A 135 16.24 9.97 4.09
CA LEU A 135 15.41 10.69 5.04
C LEU A 135 16.22 11.69 5.87
N VAL A 136 17.43 11.31 6.28
CA VAL A 136 18.36 12.22 6.98
C VAL A 136 18.72 13.40 6.07
N GLN A 137 19.05 13.15 4.80
CA GLN A 137 19.33 14.24 3.86
C GLN A 137 18.11 15.15 3.66
N VAL A 138 16.92 14.59 3.48
CA VAL A 138 15.67 15.37 3.39
C VAL A 138 15.52 16.27 4.62
N ALA A 139 15.71 15.74 5.82
CA ALA A 139 15.64 16.53 7.05
C ALA A 139 16.68 17.66 7.08
N LEU A 140 17.93 17.41 6.69
CA LEU A 140 18.98 18.43 6.63
C LEU A 140 18.63 19.57 5.65
N TYR A 141 18.10 19.24 4.47
CA TYR A 141 17.68 20.26 3.51
C TYR A 141 16.44 21.02 3.96
N ILE A 142 15.54 20.41 4.73
CA ILE A 142 14.42 21.11 5.37
C ILE A 142 14.95 22.11 6.41
N VAL A 143 15.92 21.71 7.24
CA VAL A 143 16.56 22.61 8.22
C VAL A 143 17.24 23.77 7.51
N ALA A 144 18.02 23.49 6.46
CA ALA A 144 18.70 24.53 5.67
C ALA A 144 17.70 25.46 4.98
N ALA A 145 16.60 24.92 4.44
CA ALA A 145 15.53 25.68 3.83
C ALA A 145 14.87 26.66 4.82
N ALA A 146 14.46 26.14 5.98
CA ALA A 146 13.86 26.96 7.04
C ALA A 146 14.85 28.01 7.55
N PHE A 147 16.13 27.66 7.73
CA PHE A 147 17.15 28.58 8.22
C PHE A 147 17.44 29.71 7.22
N ILE A 148 17.81 29.37 5.98
CA ILE A 148 18.24 30.36 4.98
C ILE A 148 17.05 31.19 4.49
N GLY A 149 15.90 30.56 4.26
CA GLY A 149 14.68 31.26 3.85
C GLY A 149 14.17 32.23 4.90
N MET A 150 14.45 31.98 6.18
CA MET A 150 14.14 32.90 7.29
C MET A 150 15.25 33.93 7.56
N LEU A 151 16.51 33.56 7.34
CA LEU A 151 17.63 34.46 7.56
C LEU A 151 17.62 35.60 6.53
N TYR A 152 17.26 35.30 5.28
CA TYR A 152 17.17 36.29 4.22
C TYR A 152 16.29 37.51 4.57
N PRO A 153 14.99 37.37 4.90
CA PRO A 153 14.15 38.52 5.20
C PRO A 153 14.65 39.28 6.43
N VAL A 154 15.12 38.59 7.47
CA VAL A 154 15.66 39.21 8.70
C VAL A 154 16.88 40.07 8.42
N LEU A 155 17.78 39.65 7.51
CA LEU A 155 18.92 40.47 7.11
C LEU A 155 18.49 41.70 6.32
N VAL A 156 17.43 41.57 5.50
CA VAL A 156 16.86 42.71 4.76
C VAL A 156 16.12 43.67 5.69
N ASP A 157 15.48 43.17 6.74
CA ASP A 157 14.81 44.00 7.77
C ASP A 157 15.77 44.98 8.44
N LEU A 158 17.04 44.62 8.65
CA LEU A 158 18.04 45.53 9.24
C LEU A 158 18.22 46.82 8.42
N TRP A 159 17.96 46.75 7.11
CA TRP A 159 18.00 47.90 6.22
C TRP A 159 16.63 48.56 6.05
N VAL A 160 15.55 47.76 6.02
CA VAL A 160 14.18 48.25 5.82
C VAL A 160 13.63 48.93 7.09
N PHE A 161 13.89 48.35 8.26
CA PHE A 161 13.46 48.76 9.60
C PHE A 161 14.68 48.97 10.54
N PRO A 162 15.51 50.01 10.31
CA PRO A 162 16.74 50.26 11.05
C PRO A 162 16.50 50.64 12.52
N ASP A 163 15.29 51.10 12.85
CA ASP A 163 14.89 51.39 14.23
C ASP A 163 14.62 50.12 15.05
N TYR A 164 14.58 48.95 14.39
CA TYR A 164 14.38 47.66 15.04
C TYR A 164 15.74 46.97 15.28
N PRO A 165 16.15 46.78 16.54
CA PRO A 165 17.50 46.29 16.84
C PRO A 165 17.68 44.82 16.42
N LEU A 166 18.89 44.46 15.97
CA LEU A 166 19.25 43.11 15.51
C LEU A 166 18.89 42.02 16.52
N SER A 167 19.06 42.29 17.83
CA SER A 167 18.69 41.35 18.88
C SER A 167 17.21 41.04 18.88
N GLU A 168 16.35 42.03 18.68
CA GLU A 168 14.90 41.82 18.61
C GLU A 168 14.52 41.07 17.34
N SER A 169 15.03 41.46 16.17
CA SER A 169 14.81 40.71 14.92
C SER A 169 15.24 39.25 15.05
N PHE A 170 16.32 38.97 15.77
CA PHE A 170 16.82 37.61 15.93
C PHE A 170 16.02 36.78 16.93
N TYR A 171 15.78 37.29 18.14
CA TYR A 171 15.15 36.50 19.21
C TYR A 171 13.63 36.49 19.15
N ILE A 172 13.01 37.55 18.65
CA ILE A 172 11.54 37.69 18.59
C ILE A 172 11.01 37.19 17.25
N VAL A 173 11.75 37.38 16.16
CA VAL A 173 11.26 37.06 14.81
C VAL A 173 11.97 35.82 14.23
N PHE A 174 13.31 35.85 14.10
CA PHE A 174 14.07 34.78 13.45
C PHE A 174 13.89 33.41 14.13
N LEU A 175 14.28 33.30 15.40
CA LEU A 175 14.31 32.01 16.09
C LEU A 175 12.93 31.33 16.17
N PRO A 176 11.84 32.02 16.59
CA PRO A 176 10.53 31.38 16.70
C PRO A 176 10.02 30.86 15.36
N VAL A 177 10.11 31.68 14.31
CA VAL A 177 9.64 31.28 12.96
C VAL A 177 10.52 30.18 12.38
N PHE A 178 11.84 30.25 12.57
CA PHE A 178 12.77 29.20 12.14
C PHE A 178 12.43 27.85 12.78
N TYR A 179 12.35 27.80 14.11
CA TYR A 179 12.07 26.55 14.84
C TYR A 179 10.72 25.97 14.42
N HIS A 180 9.71 26.83 14.31
CA HIS A 180 8.38 26.41 13.95
C HIS A 180 8.33 25.81 12.53
N ASN A 181 8.86 26.55 11.55
CA ASN A 181 8.91 26.11 10.16
C ASN A 181 9.72 24.82 10.00
N MET A 182 10.84 24.70 10.72
CA MET A 182 11.67 23.51 10.75
C MET A 182 10.88 22.30 11.28
N LEU A 183 10.29 22.42 12.47
CA LEU A 183 9.59 21.30 13.12
C LEU A 183 8.40 20.81 12.29
N VAL A 184 7.55 21.73 11.84
CA VAL A 184 6.39 21.41 10.98
C VAL A 184 6.83 20.74 9.70
N SER A 185 7.88 21.26 9.05
CA SER A 185 8.32 20.73 7.76
C SER A 185 8.98 19.36 7.92
N ILE A 186 9.78 19.13 8.97
CA ILE A 186 10.37 17.82 9.27
C ILE A 186 9.28 16.77 9.53
N LEU A 187 8.18 17.16 10.16
CA LEU A 187 7.05 16.27 10.43
C LEU A 187 6.26 15.96 9.15
N LEU A 188 5.85 17.01 8.41
CA LEU A 188 4.87 16.88 7.34
C LEU A 188 5.50 16.49 6.00
N VAL A 189 6.66 17.04 5.64
CA VAL A 189 7.22 16.89 4.29
C VAL A 189 7.61 15.44 4.00
N PRO A 190 8.34 14.70 4.87
CA PRO A 190 8.65 13.29 4.61
C PRO A 190 7.39 12.44 4.43
N LEU A 191 6.35 12.70 5.23
CA LEU A 191 5.06 12.02 5.13
C LEU A 191 4.38 12.30 3.78
N LEU A 192 4.36 13.57 3.35
CA LEU A 192 3.83 13.97 2.05
C LEU A 192 4.59 13.31 0.90
N LEU A 193 5.92 13.33 0.92
CA LEU A 193 6.75 12.71 -0.10
C LEU A 193 6.53 11.20 -0.17
N TYR A 194 6.44 10.53 0.98
CA TYR A 194 6.16 9.09 1.05
C TYR A 194 4.81 8.73 0.44
N ASN A 195 3.76 9.48 0.79
CA ASN A 195 2.40 9.22 0.31
C ASN A 195 2.25 9.52 -1.19
N LEU A 196 2.80 10.64 -1.66
CA LEU A 196 2.68 11.04 -3.07
C LEU A 196 3.40 10.10 -4.04
N GLN A 197 4.40 9.34 -3.59
CA GLN A 197 5.04 8.31 -4.42
C GLN A 197 4.20 7.03 -4.57
N ARG A 198 3.25 6.79 -3.67
CA ARG A 198 2.47 5.54 -3.61
C ARG A 198 1.04 5.71 -4.10
N ILE A 199 0.52 6.93 -4.09
CA ILE A 199 -0.84 7.23 -4.55
C ILE A 199 -0.82 7.46 -6.06
N ASP A 200 -1.49 6.59 -6.81
CA ASP A 200 -1.79 6.84 -8.22
C ASP A 200 -3.00 7.76 -8.35
N LEU A 201 -2.75 9.07 -8.36
CA LEU A 201 -3.78 10.10 -8.51
C LEU A 201 -4.41 10.13 -9.91
N ARG A 202 -3.84 9.43 -10.92
CA ARG A 202 -4.35 9.45 -12.30
C ARG A 202 -5.51 8.48 -12.52
N SER A 203 -5.61 7.47 -11.66
CA SER A 203 -6.60 6.41 -11.78
C SER A 203 -7.88 6.77 -11.03
N VAL A 204 -8.98 7.09 -11.71
CA VAL A 204 -10.30 7.32 -11.05
C VAL A 204 -10.83 6.06 -10.32
N LYS A 205 -10.16 4.91 -10.47
CA LYS A 205 -10.53 3.65 -9.80
C LYS A 205 -10.52 3.79 -8.27
N TRP A 206 -9.69 4.67 -7.71
CA TRP A 206 -9.65 4.89 -6.26
C TRP A 206 -10.98 5.45 -5.73
N VAL A 207 -11.65 6.34 -6.48
CA VAL A 207 -12.96 6.92 -6.08
C VAL A 207 -14.08 5.89 -6.14
N ARG A 208 -13.99 4.93 -7.08
CA ARG A 208 -14.97 3.86 -7.23
C ARG A 208 -14.81 2.75 -6.19
N SER A 209 -13.71 2.75 -5.45
CA SER A 209 -13.42 1.66 -4.54
C SER A 209 -14.26 1.74 -3.27
N GLY A 210 -15.01 0.67 -2.99
CA GLY A 210 -15.87 0.57 -1.80
C GLY A 210 -15.07 0.66 -0.51
N LEU A 211 -13.99 -0.12 -0.43
CA LEU A 211 -13.07 -0.14 0.71
C LEU A 211 -12.34 1.18 0.91
N LEU A 212 -11.82 1.75 -0.18
CA LEU A 212 -11.05 2.98 -0.06
C LEU A 212 -11.93 4.14 0.38
N ARG A 213 -13.17 4.20 -0.10
CA ARG A 213 -14.14 5.19 0.36
C ARG A 213 -14.45 5.03 1.85
N GLN A 214 -14.64 3.79 2.33
CA GLN A 214 -14.84 3.54 3.76
C GLN A 214 -13.61 3.95 4.59
N LEU A 215 -12.41 3.63 4.12
CA LEU A 215 -11.15 4.07 4.74
C LEU A 215 -11.05 5.59 4.82
N LEU A 216 -11.29 6.29 3.71
CA LEU A 216 -11.22 7.74 3.66
C LEU A 216 -12.25 8.39 4.58
N LEU A 217 -13.48 7.86 4.61
CA LEU A 217 -14.52 8.33 5.54
C LEU A 217 -14.12 8.08 6.99
N ALA A 218 -13.59 6.89 7.31
CA ALA A 218 -13.16 6.57 8.66
C ALA A 218 -12.01 7.47 9.13
N VAL A 219 -10.99 7.70 8.28
CA VAL A 219 -9.87 8.62 8.54
C VAL A 219 -10.36 10.07 8.66
N PHE A 220 -11.28 10.49 7.79
CA PHE A 220 -11.85 11.82 7.84
C PHE A 220 -12.64 12.05 9.13
N LEU A 221 -13.53 11.12 9.50
CA LEU A 221 -14.27 11.18 10.77
C LEU A 221 -13.32 11.11 11.97
N ALA A 222 -12.28 10.26 11.90
CA ALA A 222 -11.21 10.15 12.89
C ALA A 222 -10.53 11.49 13.17
N ALA A 223 -10.30 12.31 12.13
CA ALA A 223 -9.69 13.63 12.26
C ALA A 223 -10.72 14.72 12.62
N LEU A 224 -11.96 14.63 12.11
CA LEU A 224 -12.97 15.68 12.23
C LEU A 224 -13.42 15.89 13.68
N ILE A 225 -13.76 14.82 14.40
CA ILE A 225 -14.31 14.94 15.76
C ILE A 225 -13.31 15.60 16.73
N PRO A 226 -12.06 15.14 16.83
CA PRO A 226 -11.01 15.83 17.59
C PRO A 226 -10.87 17.31 17.25
N THR A 227 -10.86 17.64 15.96
CA THR A 227 -10.66 19.01 15.49
C THR A 227 -11.84 19.90 15.86
N LEU A 228 -13.07 19.38 15.74
CA LEU A 228 -14.29 20.10 16.16
C LEU A 228 -14.34 20.28 17.67
N LEU A 229 -13.97 19.27 18.46
CA LEU A 229 -13.91 19.36 19.92
C LEU A 229 -12.88 20.40 20.35
N LEU A 230 -11.67 20.36 19.79
CA LEU A 230 -10.64 21.35 20.04
C LEU A 230 -11.12 22.75 19.68
N GLY A 231 -11.72 22.93 18.49
CA GLY A 231 -12.30 24.20 18.07
C GLY A 231 -13.40 24.71 19.01
N PHE A 232 -14.28 23.83 19.50
CA PHE A 232 -15.32 24.17 20.47
C PHE A 232 -14.73 24.65 21.81
N PHE A 233 -13.70 23.97 22.33
CA PHE A 233 -13.05 24.37 23.58
C PHE A 233 -12.30 25.70 23.42
N LEU A 234 -11.60 25.90 22.30
CA LEU A 234 -10.90 27.15 22.02
C LEU A 234 -11.87 28.33 21.86
N ALA A 235 -12.97 28.15 21.12
CA ALA A 235 -13.98 29.20 20.92
C ALA A 235 -14.69 29.62 22.22
N ARG A 236 -14.78 28.71 23.20
CA ARG A 236 -15.36 29.02 24.52
C ARG A 236 -14.37 29.71 25.46
N GLY A 237 -13.08 29.72 25.11
CA GLY A 237 -11.98 30.31 25.90
C GLY A 237 -11.77 31.82 25.71
N GLU A 238 -12.67 32.53 25.02
CA GLU A 238 -12.64 33.99 24.88
C GLU A 238 -12.92 34.69 26.23
N GLY A 239 -11.88 34.78 27.05
CA GLY A 239 -11.87 35.47 28.33
C GLY A 239 -10.45 35.57 28.88
N THR A 240 -9.69 36.52 28.33
CA THR A 240 -8.36 37.00 28.77
C THR A 240 -7.28 35.95 29.08
N ALA A 241 -6.29 35.94 28.19
CA ALA A 241 -4.92 35.47 28.32
C ALA A 241 -4.35 35.42 29.75
N VAL A 242 -4.61 34.32 30.46
CA VAL A 242 -3.69 33.73 31.43
C VAL A 242 -3.82 32.22 31.22
N ALA A 243 -2.68 31.53 31.14
CA ALA A 243 -2.60 30.08 31.21
C ALA A 243 -3.19 29.60 32.54
N SER A 244 -4.52 29.56 32.64
CA SER A 244 -5.22 28.95 33.76
C SER A 244 -5.03 27.44 33.62
N SER A 245 -4.85 26.75 34.74
CA SER A 245 -4.80 25.28 34.82
C SER A 245 -5.95 24.60 34.05
N GLY A 246 -7.07 25.31 33.83
CA GLY A 246 -8.20 24.85 33.01
C GLY A 246 -7.86 24.57 31.54
N VAL A 247 -7.04 25.39 30.88
CA VAL A 247 -6.69 25.19 29.45
C VAL A 247 -5.82 23.93 29.28
N LEU A 248 -4.84 23.72 30.17
CA LEU A 248 -4.00 22.52 30.15
C LEU A 248 -4.82 21.25 30.41
N VAL A 249 -5.79 21.30 31.33
CA VAL A 249 -6.71 20.17 31.56
C VAL A 249 -7.59 19.92 30.34
N GLN A 250 -8.14 20.95 29.71
CA GLN A 250 -8.95 20.81 28.48
C GLN A 250 -8.15 20.25 27.31
N LEU A 251 -6.92 20.71 27.10
CA LEU A 251 -6.00 20.16 26.10
C LEU A 251 -5.68 18.70 26.43
N GLY A 252 -5.36 18.38 27.69
CA GLY A 252 -5.10 17.01 28.13
C GLY A 252 -6.28 16.08 27.87
N VAL A 253 -7.50 16.49 28.23
CA VAL A 253 -8.73 15.73 27.97
C VAL A 253 -8.98 15.58 26.47
N THR A 254 -8.81 16.64 25.69
CA THR A 254 -9.01 16.62 24.23
C THR A 254 -8.00 15.66 23.57
N ILE A 255 -6.72 15.70 23.97
CA ILE A 255 -5.69 14.77 23.49
C ILE A 255 -6.04 13.33 23.85
N LEU A 256 -6.46 13.06 25.09
CA LEU A 256 -6.83 11.70 25.53
C LEU A 256 -8.04 11.17 24.75
N LEU A 257 -9.10 11.97 24.60
CA LEU A 257 -10.29 11.61 23.82
C LEU A 257 -9.94 11.38 22.35
N THR A 258 -9.09 12.24 21.78
CA THR A 258 -8.58 12.10 20.40
C THR A 258 -7.81 10.81 20.24
N LEU A 259 -6.85 10.54 21.13
CA LEU A 259 -6.03 9.34 21.09
C LEU A 259 -6.88 8.07 21.22
N PHE A 260 -7.83 8.06 22.15
CA PHE A 260 -8.78 6.96 22.32
C PHE A 260 -9.60 6.73 21.05
N TYR A 261 -10.19 7.79 20.49
CA TYR A 261 -11.01 7.71 19.31
C TYR A 261 -10.22 7.28 18.06
N THR A 262 -9.06 7.88 17.81
CA THR A 262 -8.17 7.50 16.70
C THR A 262 -7.70 6.05 16.83
N THR A 263 -7.38 5.59 18.04
CA THR A 263 -6.97 4.19 18.29
C THR A 263 -8.14 3.23 18.05
N ALA A 264 -9.33 3.55 18.56
CA ALA A 264 -10.53 2.73 18.36
C ALA A 264 -10.90 2.64 16.87
N ASN A 265 -10.83 3.76 16.14
CA ASN A 265 -11.07 3.81 14.70
C ASN A 265 -10.03 3.00 13.92
N ALA A 266 -8.73 3.20 14.23
CA ALA A 266 -7.64 2.43 13.62
C ALA A 266 -7.77 0.93 13.86
N MET A 267 -8.19 0.52 15.06
CA MET A 267 -8.43 -0.88 15.38
C MET A 267 -9.63 -1.45 14.60
N GLY A 268 -10.72 -0.68 14.47
CA GLY A 268 -11.86 -1.04 13.63
C GLY A 268 -11.45 -1.26 12.17
N LEU A 269 -10.70 -0.31 11.60
CA LEU A 269 -10.14 -0.43 10.26
C LEU A 269 -9.25 -1.66 10.11
N ALA A 270 -8.30 -1.87 11.03
CA ALA A 270 -7.41 -3.04 11.00
C ALA A 270 -8.20 -4.36 10.98
N GLN A 271 -9.33 -4.45 11.70
CA GLN A 271 -10.19 -5.63 11.67
C GLN A 271 -10.96 -5.79 10.36
N THR A 272 -11.46 -4.70 9.78
CA THR A 272 -12.14 -4.71 8.47
C THR A 272 -11.24 -5.26 7.37
N PHE A 273 -9.94 -4.95 7.38
CA PHE A 273 -8.99 -5.43 6.36
C PHE A 273 -8.39 -6.79 6.67
N SER A 274 -7.96 -7.00 7.91
CA SER A 274 -7.16 -8.19 8.25
C SER A 274 -8.01 -9.45 8.29
N ARG A 275 -9.25 -9.38 8.79
CA ARG A 275 -10.08 -10.59 8.95
C ARG A 275 -10.43 -11.26 7.62
N PRO A 276 -10.91 -10.56 6.58
CA PRO A 276 -11.21 -11.20 5.31
C PRO A 276 -9.94 -11.71 4.59
N LEU A 277 -8.83 -10.98 4.66
CA LEU A 277 -7.54 -11.44 4.11
C LEU A 277 -7.07 -12.75 4.74
N LEU A 278 -7.12 -12.83 6.08
CA LEU A 278 -6.70 -14.03 6.80
C LEU A 278 -7.61 -15.22 6.50
N ARG A 279 -8.93 -14.98 6.40
CA ARG A 279 -9.89 -16.02 5.99
C ARG A 279 -9.63 -16.54 4.57
N LEU A 280 -9.37 -15.64 3.63
CA LEU A 280 -9.01 -16.02 2.26
C LEU A 280 -7.68 -16.78 2.20
N THR A 281 -6.68 -16.32 2.95
CA THR A 281 -5.36 -16.97 3.03
C THR A 281 -5.50 -18.40 3.58
N GLU A 282 -6.28 -18.57 4.65
CA GLU A 282 -6.51 -19.90 5.22
C GLU A 282 -7.32 -20.79 4.27
N ALA A 283 -8.36 -20.26 3.62
CA ALA A 283 -9.11 -21.02 2.63
C ALA A 283 -8.25 -21.44 1.43
N ALA A 284 -7.36 -20.56 0.95
CA ALA A 284 -6.39 -20.88 -0.09
C ALA A 284 -5.40 -21.97 0.36
N ARG A 285 -4.92 -21.90 1.62
CA ARG A 285 -4.07 -22.94 2.20
C ARG A 285 -4.79 -24.28 2.28
N GLN A 286 -6.03 -24.29 2.76
CA GLN A 286 -6.86 -25.49 2.81
C GLN A 286 -7.12 -26.07 1.41
N MET A 287 -7.37 -25.21 0.42
CA MET A 287 -7.55 -25.62 -0.97
C MET A 287 -6.28 -26.28 -1.53
N GLN A 288 -5.10 -25.69 -1.28
CA GLN A 288 -3.81 -26.25 -1.70
C GLN A 288 -3.58 -27.66 -1.15
N HIS A 289 -4.02 -27.94 0.07
CA HIS A 289 -3.89 -29.27 0.69
C HIS A 289 -5.08 -30.21 0.41
N GLY A 290 -6.05 -29.80 -0.41
CA GLY A 290 -7.25 -30.58 -0.70
C GLY A 290 -8.19 -30.77 0.51
N GLN A 291 -8.11 -29.87 1.49
CA GLN A 291 -8.85 -29.90 2.75
C GLN A 291 -10.02 -28.91 2.80
N LEU A 292 -10.17 -28.06 1.78
CA LEU A 292 -11.25 -27.08 1.75
C LEU A 292 -12.59 -27.78 1.56
N THR A 293 -13.49 -27.63 2.54
CA THR A 293 -14.81 -28.27 2.53
C THR A 293 -15.82 -27.46 1.70
N SER A 294 -16.87 -28.12 1.20
CA SER A 294 -17.97 -27.46 0.49
C SER A 294 -18.66 -26.37 1.33
N ALA A 295 -18.70 -26.55 2.65
CA ALA A 295 -19.20 -25.53 3.57
C ALA A 295 -18.29 -24.29 3.57
N GLY A 296 -16.97 -24.49 3.65
CA GLY A 296 -16.00 -23.38 3.55
C GLY A 296 -16.07 -22.64 2.21
N VAL A 297 -16.36 -23.35 1.12
CA VAL A 297 -16.60 -22.74 -0.20
C VAL A 297 -17.88 -21.90 -0.21
N GLN A 298 -18.97 -22.41 0.37
CA GLN A 298 -20.22 -21.64 0.48
C GLN A 298 -20.05 -20.39 1.35
N ASP A 299 -19.31 -20.48 2.45
CA ASP A 299 -19.02 -19.32 3.31
C ASP A 299 -18.29 -18.21 2.54
N LEU A 300 -17.34 -18.58 1.67
CA LEU A 300 -16.65 -17.63 0.80
C LEU A 300 -17.61 -17.00 -0.23
N ARG A 301 -18.48 -17.78 -0.86
CA ARG A 301 -19.48 -17.31 -1.84
C ARG A 301 -20.59 -16.46 -1.23
N ASN A 302 -20.88 -16.66 0.06
CA ASN A 302 -21.88 -15.92 0.81
C ASN A 302 -21.27 -14.77 1.62
N THR A 303 -20.00 -14.43 1.39
CA THR A 303 -19.36 -13.29 2.06
C THR A 303 -20.15 -12.02 1.76
N ALA A 304 -20.69 -11.41 2.83
CA ALA A 304 -21.45 -10.17 2.76
C ALA A 304 -20.54 -8.96 2.48
N GLY A 305 -21.09 -7.96 1.80
CA GLY A 305 -20.40 -6.71 1.47
C GLY A 305 -20.34 -6.46 -0.04
N ASP A 306 -20.39 -5.18 -0.39
CA ASP A 306 -20.33 -4.69 -1.78
C ASP A 306 -18.92 -4.18 -2.15
N ASP A 307 -17.94 -4.57 -1.35
CA ASP A 307 -16.58 -4.10 -1.45
C ASP A 307 -15.70 -5.11 -2.22
N GLU A 308 -14.48 -4.69 -2.56
CA GLU A 308 -13.57 -5.50 -3.38
C GLU A 308 -13.15 -6.79 -2.69
N MET A 309 -13.14 -6.80 -1.35
CA MET A 309 -12.72 -7.96 -0.57
C MET A 309 -13.83 -9.00 -0.49
N ALA A 310 -15.07 -8.55 -0.33
CA ALA A 310 -16.24 -9.40 -0.46
C ALA A 310 -16.36 -9.94 -1.90
N GLN A 311 -16.12 -9.11 -2.92
CA GLN A 311 -16.10 -9.55 -4.31
C GLN A 311 -15.00 -10.59 -4.55
N LEU A 312 -13.79 -10.37 -4.05
CA LEU A 312 -12.67 -11.30 -4.15
C LEU A 312 -12.97 -12.63 -3.44
N SER A 313 -13.55 -12.59 -2.24
CA SER A 313 -13.97 -13.80 -1.53
C SER A 313 -14.98 -14.62 -2.33
N ARG A 314 -16.00 -13.96 -2.90
CA ARG A 314 -17.01 -14.64 -3.71
C ARG A 314 -16.40 -15.26 -4.97
N LEU A 315 -15.50 -14.53 -5.65
CA LEU A 315 -14.81 -15.03 -6.83
C LEU A 315 -13.91 -16.23 -6.50
N PHE A 316 -13.15 -16.14 -5.40
CA PHE A 316 -12.32 -17.24 -4.92
C PHE A 316 -13.16 -18.47 -4.58
N GLY A 317 -14.31 -18.29 -3.90
CA GLY A 317 -15.25 -19.37 -3.63
C GLY A 317 -15.79 -20.04 -4.91
N THR A 318 -16.11 -19.26 -5.95
CA THR A 318 -16.51 -19.82 -7.26
C THR A 318 -15.40 -20.65 -7.88
N MET A 319 -14.16 -20.14 -7.93
CA MET A 319 -13.02 -20.89 -8.46
C MET A 319 -12.72 -22.15 -7.64
N ALA A 320 -12.79 -22.07 -6.31
CA ALA A 320 -12.58 -23.22 -5.44
C ALA A 320 -13.61 -24.34 -5.70
N GLN A 321 -14.89 -23.98 -5.89
CA GLN A 321 -15.94 -24.93 -6.27
C GLN A 321 -15.61 -25.64 -7.59
N GLU A 322 -15.26 -24.87 -8.63
CA GLU A 322 -14.92 -25.42 -9.95
C GLU A 322 -13.73 -26.38 -9.88
N VAL A 323 -12.71 -26.06 -9.09
CA VAL A 323 -11.53 -26.92 -8.92
C VAL A 323 -11.89 -28.19 -8.16
N ILE A 324 -12.66 -28.11 -7.06
CA ILE A 324 -13.11 -29.31 -6.31
C ILE A 324 -13.91 -30.24 -7.22
N GLU A 325 -14.85 -29.70 -7.99
CA GLU A 325 -15.64 -30.49 -8.94
C GLU A 325 -14.78 -31.09 -10.05
N ARG A 326 -13.81 -30.33 -10.57
CA ARG A 326 -12.87 -30.83 -11.58
C ARG A 326 -12.01 -31.96 -11.04
N GLU A 327 -11.48 -31.84 -9.82
CA GLU A 327 -10.71 -32.90 -9.18
C GLU A 327 -11.55 -34.15 -8.90
N ALA A 328 -12.80 -33.98 -8.47
CA ALA A 328 -13.73 -35.10 -8.26
C ALA A 328 -13.99 -35.86 -9.58
N ARG A 329 -14.26 -35.13 -10.68
CA ARG A 329 -14.43 -35.71 -12.01
C ARG A 329 -13.16 -36.45 -12.47
N LEU A 330 -11.99 -35.86 -12.26
CA LEU A 330 -10.71 -36.48 -12.61
C LEU A 330 -10.45 -37.76 -11.80
N LYS A 331 -10.75 -37.78 -10.50
CA LYS A 331 -10.62 -38.98 -9.66
C LYS A 331 -11.55 -40.10 -10.12
N GLN A 332 -12.80 -39.79 -10.46
CA GLN A 332 -13.73 -40.78 -11.02
C GLN A 332 -13.24 -41.35 -12.36
N GLN A 333 -12.70 -40.50 -13.25
CA GLN A 333 -12.11 -40.96 -14.51
C GLN A 333 -10.90 -41.87 -14.28
N LEU A 334 -10.05 -41.54 -13.31
CA LEU A 334 -8.91 -42.39 -12.94
C LEU A 334 -9.34 -43.73 -12.35
N GLU A 335 -10.40 -43.77 -11.53
CA GLU A 335 -10.94 -45.03 -11.00
C GLU A 335 -11.52 -45.91 -12.10
N VAL A 336 -12.32 -45.33 -13.01
CA VAL A 336 -12.85 -46.06 -14.18
C VAL A 336 -11.70 -46.60 -15.04
N LEU A 337 -10.70 -45.76 -15.33
CA LEU A 337 -9.54 -46.18 -16.13
C LEU A 337 -8.74 -47.29 -15.43
N LYS A 338 -8.61 -47.26 -14.11
CA LYS A 338 -7.94 -48.32 -13.33
C LYS A 338 -8.70 -49.65 -13.43
N ILE A 339 -10.03 -49.62 -13.32
CA ILE A 339 -10.87 -50.82 -13.45
C ILE A 339 -10.73 -51.42 -14.86
N GLU A 340 -10.77 -50.58 -15.90
CA GLU A 340 -10.61 -51.03 -17.28
C GLU A 340 -9.23 -51.68 -17.51
N ILE A 341 -8.16 -51.05 -17.03
CA ILE A 341 -6.80 -51.61 -17.11
C ILE A 341 -6.71 -52.95 -16.38
N ASP A 342 -7.29 -53.07 -15.18
CA ASP A 342 -7.27 -54.31 -14.40
C ASP A 342 -8.04 -55.43 -15.10
N GLN A 343 -9.19 -55.14 -15.75
CA GLN A 343 -9.95 -56.11 -16.54
C GLN A 343 -9.16 -56.59 -17.77
N VAL A 344 -8.50 -55.68 -18.49
CA VAL A 344 -7.66 -56.02 -19.64
C VAL A 344 -6.46 -56.87 -19.19
N LYS A 345 -5.88 -56.59 -18.02
CA LYS A 345 -4.82 -57.41 -17.45
C LYS A 345 -5.31 -58.80 -17.10
N GLN A 346 -6.45 -58.93 -16.42
CA GLN A 346 -7.03 -60.22 -16.07
C GLN A 346 -7.36 -61.04 -17.30
N SER A 347 -7.98 -60.45 -18.33
CA SER A 347 -8.32 -61.18 -19.56
C SER A 347 -7.08 -61.68 -20.28
N LYS A 348 -6.01 -60.88 -20.35
CA LYS A 348 -4.72 -61.32 -20.90
C LYS A 348 -4.09 -62.45 -20.09
N GLN A 349 -4.16 -62.38 -18.76
CA GLN A 349 -3.61 -63.40 -17.86
C GLN A 349 -4.40 -64.71 -17.92
N VAL A 350 -5.72 -64.64 -18.05
CA VAL A 350 -6.58 -65.81 -18.30
C VAL A 350 -6.25 -66.41 -19.66
N ALA A 351 -6.09 -65.59 -20.71
CA ALA A 351 -5.72 -66.07 -22.04
C ALA A 351 -4.38 -66.83 -22.00
N GLU A 352 -3.36 -66.29 -21.32
CA GLU A 352 -2.05 -66.92 -21.15
C GLU A 352 -2.13 -68.27 -20.40
N ILE A 353 -3.01 -68.38 -19.39
CA ILE A 353 -3.25 -69.65 -18.67
C ILE A 353 -4.00 -70.65 -19.56
N THR A 354 -5.00 -70.21 -20.32
CA THR A 354 -5.78 -71.08 -21.21
C THR A 354 -5.00 -71.55 -22.43
N ASP A 355 -4.06 -70.75 -22.92
CA ASP A 355 -3.18 -71.10 -24.04
C ASP A 355 -1.93 -71.88 -23.60
N ASN A 356 -1.72 -72.08 -22.30
CA ASN A 356 -0.67 -72.94 -21.78
C ASN A 356 -0.94 -74.42 -22.15
N GLU A 357 0.11 -75.08 -22.60
CA GLU A 357 0.16 -76.51 -22.95
C GLU A 357 -0.44 -77.41 -21.85
N PHE A 358 -0.20 -77.07 -20.57
CA PHE A 358 -0.74 -77.79 -19.42
C PHE A 358 -2.28 -77.79 -19.38
N PHE A 359 -2.92 -76.66 -19.72
CA PHE A 359 -4.38 -76.53 -19.68
C PHE A 359 -5.03 -77.25 -20.87
N ARG A 360 -4.38 -77.20 -22.05
CA ARG A 360 -4.78 -77.98 -23.24
C ARG A 360 -4.69 -79.49 -22.98
N ASP A 361 -3.64 -79.93 -22.29
CA ASP A 361 -3.46 -81.34 -21.94
C ASP A 361 -4.50 -81.83 -20.92
N LEU A 362 -4.81 -81.00 -19.90
CA LEU A 362 -5.91 -81.25 -18.95
C LEU A 362 -7.28 -81.39 -19.63
N GLN A 363 -7.58 -80.51 -20.60
CA GLN A 363 -8.83 -80.57 -21.35
C GLN A 363 -8.92 -81.84 -22.22
N THR A 364 -7.79 -82.26 -22.79
CA THR A 364 -7.66 -83.51 -23.55
C THR A 364 -7.88 -84.72 -22.65
N LYS A 365 -7.27 -84.72 -21.46
CA LYS A 365 -7.38 -85.79 -20.45
C LYS A 365 -8.80 -85.92 -19.89
N ALA A 366 -9.48 -84.81 -19.63
CA ALA A 366 -10.88 -84.79 -19.22
C ALA A 366 -11.83 -85.28 -20.34
N ARG A 367 -11.55 -84.95 -21.60
CA ARG A 367 -12.30 -85.51 -22.75
C ARG A 367 -12.11 -87.01 -22.87
N THR A 368 -10.89 -87.53 -22.70
CA THR A 368 -10.64 -88.98 -22.73
C THR A 368 -11.32 -89.74 -21.58
N LEU A 369 -11.47 -89.12 -20.40
CA LEU A 369 -12.23 -89.70 -19.29
C LEU A 369 -13.73 -89.71 -19.55
N ARG A 370 -14.29 -88.62 -20.10
CA ARG A 370 -15.70 -88.54 -20.50
C ARG A 370 -16.06 -89.46 -21.67
N SER A 371 -15.13 -89.76 -22.58
CA SER A 371 -15.33 -90.77 -23.62
C SER A 371 -15.20 -92.20 -23.09
N ARG A 372 -14.44 -92.41 -22.01
CA ARG A 372 -14.34 -93.70 -21.30
C ARG A 372 -15.62 -94.04 -20.55
N ASP A 373 -16.25 -93.07 -19.91
CA ASP A 373 -17.54 -93.26 -19.22
C ASP A 373 -18.73 -93.47 -20.19
N ARG A 374 -18.53 -93.20 -21.48
CA ARG A 374 -19.55 -93.43 -22.53
C ARG A 374 -19.49 -94.81 -23.17
N ASN A 375 -18.54 -95.69 -22.83
CA ASN A 375 -18.47 -97.02 -23.44
C ASN A 375 -17.91 -98.12 -22.51
N PRO A 376 -18.76 -98.79 -21.70
CA PRO A 376 -18.36 -99.96 -20.93
C PRO A 376 -18.56 -101.24 -21.76
N GLY A 377 -17.50 -101.73 -22.40
CA GLY A 377 -17.51 -103.08 -22.97
C GLY A 377 -16.51 -103.30 -24.09
N ALA A 378 -15.34 -103.85 -23.77
CA ALA A 378 -14.57 -104.79 -24.61
C ALA A 378 -13.19 -105.03 -23.98
N ALA A 379 -13.09 -106.07 -23.16
CA ALA A 379 -11.80 -106.65 -22.80
C ALA A 379 -11.97 -108.17 -22.75
N ILE A 380 -11.90 -108.84 -23.90
CA ILE A 380 -11.46 -110.24 -24.00
C ILE A 380 -10.61 -110.39 -25.27
N ASP A 381 -9.49 -111.07 -25.06
CA ASP A 381 -8.68 -111.84 -26.02
C ASP A 381 -7.51 -111.17 -26.75
N ARG A 382 -6.30 -111.55 -26.33
CA ARG A 382 -5.16 -111.76 -27.23
C ARG A 382 -4.38 -112.96 -26.75
N SER A 383 -4.48 -114.04 -27.51
CA SER A 383 -3.54 -115.13 -27.53
C SER A 383 -2.88 -115.23 -28.92
N GLN A 384 -1.58 -115.53 -28.89
CA GLN A 384 -0.73 -116.16 -29.93
C GLN A 384 -0.19 -115.36 -31.12
N SER A 385 1.14 -115.17 -31.11
CA SER A 385 2.17 -115.77 -32.03
C SER A 385 3.43 -114.88 -31.97
N GLU A 386 4.53 -115.33 -31.33
CA GLU A 386 5.69 -116.00 -31.97
C GLU A 386 6.19 -115.26 -33.23
N GLY A 387 7.46 -114.88 -33.40
CA GLY A 387 8.69 -115.07 -32.64
C GLY A 387 9.90 -114.50 -33.41
N ALA A 388 11.07 -114.54 -32.76
CA ALA A 388 12.44 -114.47 -33.29
C ALA A 388 12.94 -113.18 -34.00
N SER A 389 13.92 -112.48 -33.40
CA SER A 389 15.35 -112.77 -33.59
C SER A 389 16.23 -111.76 -32.83
N ARG A 390 17.44 -112.20 -32.46
CA ARG A 390 18.47 -111.57 -31.63
C ARG A 390 19.14 -110.35 -32.30
N ASP A 391 19.52 -109.34 -31.52
CA ASP A 391 20.92 -109.04 -31.15
C ASP A 391 21.03 -107.73 -30.33
N VAL A 392 22.01 -107.74 -29.42
CA VAL A 392 22.47 -106.75 -28.42
C VAL A 392 24.01 -106.68 -28.65
N PRO A 393 24.82 -105.61 -28.41
CA PRO A 393 24.77 -104.69 -27.26
C PRO A 393 25.16 -103.20 -27.45
N GLY A 394 24.79 -102.40 -26.44
CA GLY A 394 25.70 -101.46 -25.75
C GLY A 394 25.57 -99.97 -26.11
N THR A 395 25.85 -98.98 -25.26
CA THR A 395 26.27 -98.87 -23.84
C THR A 395 26.19 -97.35 -23.49
N THR A 396 25.89 -97.01 -22.22
CA THR A 396 26.23 -95.75 -21.46
C THR A 396 25.61 -94.39 -21.87
N ALA A 397 24.82 -93.73 -20.99
CA ALA A 397 25.19 -92.81 -19.88
C ALA A 397 25.57 -91.38 -20.38
N ALA A 398 25.26 -90.22 -19.78
CA ALA A 398 24.82 -89.84 -18.44
C ALA A 398 24.19 -88.41 -18.47
N ILE A 399 23.44 -88.11 -17.40
CA ILE A 399 22.91 -86.83 -16.84
C ILE A 399 24.10 -85.97 -16.31
N PRO A 400 24.06 -84.62 -16.13
CA PRO A 400 23.03 -83.76 -15.49
C PRO A 400 22.14 -82.93 -16.39
#